data_AF-A0A419T742-F1
#
_entry.id   AF-A0A419T742-F1
#
_cell.length_a   1.000
_cell.length_b   1.000
_cell.length_c   1.000
_cell.angle_alpha   90.00
_cell.angle_beta   90.00
_cell.angle_gamma   90.00
#
_symmetry.space_group_name_H-M   'P 1'
#
loop_
_entity.id
_entity.type
_entity.pdbx_description
1 polymer ?
#
loop_
_entity_poly.entity_id
_entity_poly.type
_entity_poly.pdbx_seq_one_letter_code
_entity_poly.pdbx_strand_id
1 'polypeptide(L)'
;MKHGEWAVLCTLYINEHLKDDLSVEALSAWAGYSPWYFSRCFKEKVGVSPMEYLKQRRLLAAAGEIAKGYRILDVALDYGWETHGGFAKAFISQFGYSPVLLRAFHIRDVSLKGEAMGLSIKQTELNKKPEELFAILLNILKENGTEYEAEKLRNLYAKASQYHYNQKRYSGEEYITHPINVSIILADMGADFETVCAGLIHDAVDLEVGGRIKDILDAFQEFKKTGKCTDDNGALVALADRLHNMRTIEFVDPSTWKKRAEETVRIFSPLAAKYADLRLRAELDDLSFKHLSS
;
A
#
# COMPACT_ATOMS: atom_id res chain seq x y z
N MET A 1 10.25 -46.33 0.86
CA MET A 1 9.39 -45.47 0.01
C MET A 1 9.88 -45.57 -1.43
N LYS A 2 8.98 -45.70 -2.42
CA LYS A 2 9.41 -45.73 -3.84
C LYS A 2 10.10 -44.41 -4.20
N HIS A 3 11.05 -44.46 -5.13
CA HIS A 3 11.76 -43.28 -5.65
C HIS A 3 10.74 -42.25 -6.19
N GLY A 4 10.61 -41.11 -5.48
CA GLY A 4 9.81 -39.96 -5.92
C GLY A 4 8.48 -39.73 -5.19
N GLU A 5 7.93 -40.70 -4.45
CA GLU A 5 6.71 -40.49 -3.63
C GLU A 5 7.00 -39.62 -2.40
N TRP A 6 8.21 -39.75 -1.83
CA TRP A 6 8.62 -38.97 -0.66
C TRP A 6 8.68 -37.47 -0.95
N ALA A 7 8.97 -37.04 -2.18
CA ALA A 7 9.05 -35.63 -2.52
C ALA A 7 7.65 -34.97 -2.47
N VAL A 8 6.61 -35.71 -2.84
CA VAL A 8 5.21 -35.28 -2.70
C VAL A 8 4.78 -35.32 -1.24
N LEU A 9 5.14 -36.37 -0.48
CA LEU A 9 4.87 -36.39 0.96
C LEU A 9 5.58 -35.23 1.69
N CYS A 10 6.77 -34.86 1.25
CA CYS A 10 7.50 -33.72 1.77
C CYS A 10 6.77 -32.39 1.52
N THR A 11 6.04 -32.23 0.40
CA THR A 11 5.25 -31.01 0.20
C THR A 11 4.06 -30.93 1.17
N LEU A 12 3.44 -32.07 1.49
CA LEU A 12 2.39 -32.14 2.51
C LEU A 12 2.95 -31.79 3.89
N TYR A 13 4.08 -32.40 4.27
CA TYR A 13 4.78 -32.07 5.51
C TYR A 13 5.12 -30.57 5.61
N ILE A 14 5.68 -29.98 4.55
CA ILE A 14 5.97 -28.54 4.51
C ILE A 14 4.69 -27.71 4.72
N ASN A 15 3.56 -28.09 4.12
CA ASN A 15 2.31 -27.35 4.26
C ASN A 15 1.71 -27.43 5.67
N GLU A 16 1.96 -28.51 6.43
CA GLU A 16 1.53 -28.66 7.82
C GLU A 16 2.43 -27.89 8.80
N HIS A 17 3.68 -27.60 8.40
CA HIS A 17 4.72 -27.02 9.23
C HIS A 17 5.21 -25.64 8.74
N LEU A 18 4.34 -24.84 8.11
CA LEU A 18 4.73 -23.57 7.49
C LEU A 18 5.28 -22.51 8.47
N LYS A 19 4.84 -22.54 9.74
CA LYS A 19 5.29 -21.60 10.78
C LYS A 19 6.50 -22.11 11.58
N ASP A 20 6.93 -23.34 11.34
CA ASP A 20 8.06 -23.95 12.04
C ASP A 20 9.38 -23.51 11.39
N ASP A 21 10.47 -23.56 12.15
CA ASP A 21 11.82 -23.34 11.61
C ASP A 21 12.29 -24.57 10.81
N LEU A 22 12.02 -24.54 9.50
CA LEU A 22 12.37 -25.60 8.56
C LEU A 22 13.64 -25.25 7.79
N SER A 23 14.61 -26.16 7.81
CA SER A 23 15.82 -26.10 7.01
C SER A 23 15.93 -27.27 6.02
N VAL A 24 16.83 -27.18 5.05
CA VAL A 24 17.11 -28.29 4.12
C VAL A 24 17.63 -29.51 4.89
N GLU A 25 18.44 -29.27 5.93
CA GLU A 25 19.00 -30.28 6.82
C GLU A 25 17.88 -31.02 7.56
N ALA A 26 16.91 -30.30 8.13
CA ALA A 26 15.77 -30.90 8.82
C ALA A 26 14.88 -31.71 7.87
N LEU A 27 14.55 -31.14 6.70
CA LEU A 27 13.70 -31.81 5.71
C LEU A 27 14.36 -33.05 5.09
N SER A 28 15.66 -32.97 4.82
CA SER A 28 16.41 -34.11 4.28
C SER A 28 16.61 -35.22 5.30
N ALA A 29 16.85 -34.87 6.57
CA ALA A 29 16.90 -35.83 7.67
C ALA A 29 15.54 -36.52 7.87
N TRP A 30 14.44 -35.77 7.83
CA TRP A 30 13.07 -36.31 7.88
C TRP A 30 12.81 -37.32 6.74
N ALA A 31 13.27 -37.01 5.54
CA ALA A 31 13.13 -37.89 4.37
C ALA A 31 14.13 -39.07 4.36
N GLY A 32 15.15 -39.07 5.23
CA GLY A 32 16.19 -40.10 5.30
C GLY A 32 17.25 -40.01 4.18
N TYR A 33 17.52 -38.81 3.66
CA TYR A 33 18.47 -38.60 2.57
C TYR A 33 19.51 -37.53 2.89
N SER A 34 20.61 -37.50 2.13
CA SER A 34 21.57 -36.38 2.21
C SER A 34 20.92 -35.08 1.69
N PRO A 35 21.28 -33.90 2.23
CA PRO A 35 20.73 -32.60 1.79
C PRO A 35 20.83 -32.35 0.29
N TRP A 36 21.94 -32.77 -0.33
CA TRP A 36 22.18 -32.61 -1.76
C TRP A 36 21.27 -33.50 -2.61
N TYR A 37 21.20 -34.80 -2.29
CA TYR A 37 20.35 -35.74 -3.03
C TYR A 37 18.88 -35.37 -2.89
N PHE A 38 18.47 -35.04 -1.66
CA PHE A 38 17.15 -34.54 -1.33
C PHE A 38 16.78 -33.31 -2.18
N SER A 39 17.59 -32.26 -2.15
CA SER A 39 17.29 -31.02 -2.87
C SER A 39 17.22 -31.23 -4.38
N ARG A 40 18.12 -32.06 -4.93
CA ARG A 40 18.15 -32.38 -6.36
C ARG A 40 16.88 -33.11 -6.79
N CYS A 41 16.54 -34.19 -6.10
CA CYS A 41 15.37 -35.01 -6.43
C CYS A 41 14.05 -34.29 -6.13
N PHE A 42 13.98 -33.49 -5.08
CA PHE A 42 12.81 -32.64 -4.81
C PHE A 42 12.60 -31.65 -5.95
N LYS A 43 13.65 -30.94 -6.38
CA LYS A 43 13.56 -29.99 -7.50
C LYS A 43 13.18 -30.66 -8.82
N GLU A 44 13.73 -31.83 -9.10
CA GLU A 44 13.37 -32.62 -10.29
C GLU A 44 11.89 -33.00 -10.30
N LYS A 45 11.31 -33.28 -9.12
CA LYS A 45 9.92 -33.73 -9.00
C LYS A 45 8.90 -32.59 -8.87
N VAL A 46 9.23 -31.54 -8.12
CA VAL A 46 8.33 -30.43 -7.75
C VAL A 46 8.56 -29.20 -8.65
N GLY A 47 9.70 -29.11 -9.33
CA GLY A 47 10.08 -28.03 -10.23
C GLY A 47 10.90 -26.91 -9.59
N VAL A 48 10.84 -26.77 -8.26
CA VAL A 48 11.56 -25.75 -7.47
C VAL A 48 12.32 -26.39 -6.31
N SER A 49 13.30 -25.68 -5.74
CA SER A 49 14.01 -26.19 -4.56
C SER A 49 13.07 -26.29 -3.34
N PRO A 50 13.39 -27.13 -2.33
CA PRO A 50 12.58 -27.26 -1.12
C PRO A 50 12.33 -25.92 -0.41
N MET A 51 13.38 -25.10 -0.28
CA MET A 51 13.28 -23.79 0.39
C MET A 51 12.49 -22.77 -0.43
N GLU A 52 12.60 -22.81 -1.76
CA GLU A 52 11.78 -21.94 -2.62
C GLU A 52 10.32 -22.36 -2.57
N TYR A 53 10.03 -23.66 -2.55
CA TYR A 53 8.66 -24.16 -2.32
C TYR A 53 8.11 -23.68 -0.98
N LEU A 54 8.85 -23.88 0.11
CA LEU A 54 8.48 -23.40 1.45
C LEU A 54 8.19 -21.90 1.45
N LYS A 55 9.08 -21.08 0.89
CA LYS A 55 8.91 -19.63 0.77
C LYS A 55 7.62 -19.27 0.01
N GLN A 56 7.35 -19.90 -1.12
CA GLN A 56 6.12 -19.66 -1.90
C GLN A 56 4.86 -20.01 -1.12
N ARG A 57 4.88 -21.15 -0.40
CA ARG A 57 3.75 -21.60 0.42
C ARG A 57 3.52 -20.70 1.63
N ARG A 58 4.58 -20.26 2.31
CA ARG A 58 4.52 -19.28 3.40
C ARG A 58 3.95 -17.95 2.90
N LEU A 59 4.39 -17.45 1.75
CA LEU A 59 3.87 -16.21 1.17
C LEU A 59 2.38 -16.32 0.82
N LEU A 60 1.94 -17.46 0.29
CA LEU A 60 0.52 -17.71 0.00
C LEU A 60 -0.34 -17.83 1.26
N ALA A 61 0.16 -18.50 2.29
CA ALA A 61 -0.54 -18.61 3.58
C ALA A 61 -0.61 -17.25 4.30
N ALA A 62 0.51 -16.53 4.31
CA ALA A 62 0.59 -15.15 4.80
C ALA A 62 -0.38 -14.23 4.06
N ALA A 63 -0.47 -14.35 2.73
CA ALA A 63 -1.45 -13.60 1.94
C ALA A 63 -2.88 -13.89 2.43
N GLY A 64 -3.23 -15.15 2.69
CA GLY A 64 -4.52 -15.53 3.24
C GLY A 64 -4.82 -14.96 4.64
N GLU A 65 -3.81 -14.82 5.50
CA GLU A 65 -3.97 -14.20 6.83
C GLU A 65 -4.02 -12.67 6.75
N ILE A 66 -3.19 -12.05 5.92
CA ILE A 66 -3.26 -10.61 5.66
C ILE A 66 -4.62 -10.24 5.06
N ALA A 67 -5.09 -11.06 4.13
CA ALA A 67 -6.43 -11.02 3.60
C ALA A 67 -7.49 -11.60 4.56
N LYS A 68 -7.20 -11.74 5.85
CA LYS A 68 -8.16 -11.92 6.95
C LYS A 68 -8.10 -10.76 7.96
N GLY A 69 -7.29 -9.74 7.66
CA GLY A 69 -7.12 -8.55 8.48
C GLY A 69 -5.99 -8.65 9.50
N TYR A 70 -5.30 -9.80 9.60
CA TYR A 70 -4.16 -9.96 10.50
C TYR A 70 -3.06 -8.94 10.19
N ARG A 71 -2.34 -8.49 11.23
CA ARG A 71 -1.30 -7.47 11.08
C ARG A 71 -0.15 -8.04 10.24
N ILE A 72 0.27 -7.28 9.22
CA ILE A 72 1.30 -7.71 8.27
C ILE A 72 2.61 -8.10 8.98
N LEU A 73 2.99 -7.33 10.01
CA LEU A 73 4.18 -7.60 10.83
C LEU A 73 4.07 -8.93 11.58
N ASP A 74 2.96 -9.16 12.27
CA ASP A 74 2.73 -10.42 12.99
C ASP A 74 2.74 -11.60 12.03
N VAL A 75 2.07 -11.47 10.88
CA VAL A 75 2.04 -12.52 9.85
C VAL A 75 3.44 -12.78 9.31
N ALA A 76 4.22 -11.74 9.02
CA ALA A 76 5.60 -11.90 8.55
C ALA A 76 6.45 -12.67 9.57
N LEU A 77 6.35 -12.32 10.86
CA LEU A 77 7.08 -12.99 11.94
C LEU A 77 6.62 -14.45 12.12
N ASP A 78 5.31 -14.69 12.12
CA ASP A 78 4.70 -16.02 12.25
C ASP A 78 5.18 -17.00 11.18
N TYR A 79 5.48 -16.51 9.97
CA TYR A 79 5.99 -17.32 8.87
C TYR A 79 7.52 -17.22 8.71
N GLY A 80 8.23 -16.73 9.72
CA GLY A 80 9.68 -16.80 9.83
C GLY A 80 10.46 -15.76 9.01
N TRP A 81 9.87 -14.59 8.73
CA TRP A 81 10.62 -13.45 8.21
C TRP A 81 11.18 -12.58 9.33
N GLU A 82 12.50 -12.42 9.36
CA GLU A 82 13.19 -11.59 10.36
C GLU A 82 12.96 -10.10 10.18
N THR A 83 12.66 -9.66 8.94
CA THR A 83 12.51 -8.24 8.62
C THR A 83 11.29 -7.99 7.74
N HIS A 84 10.60 -6.89 8.03
CA HIS A 84 9.48 -6.40 7.21
C HIS A 84 9.89 -6.15 5.76
N GLY A 85 11.06 -5.55 5.53
CA GLY A 85 11.56 -5.26 4.19
C GLY A 85 11.87 -6.52 3.36
N GLY A 86 12.38 -7.58 4.00
CA GLY A 86 12.62 -8.87 3.34
C GLY A 86 11.31 -9.56 2.95
N PHE A 87 10.32 -9.55 3.85
CA PHE A 87 8.98 -10.08 3.58
C PHE A 87 8.31 -9.33 2.43
N ALA A 88 8.27 -8.00 2.48
CA ALA A 88 7.60 -7.19 1.46
C ALA A 88 8.19 -7.41 0.06
N LYS A 89 9.53 -7.45 -0.08
CA LYS A 89 10.18 -7.74 -1.37
C LYS A 89 9.84 -9.14 -1.88
N ALA A 90 9.88 -10.15 -1.01
CA ALA A 90 9.53 -11.52 -1.39
C ALA A 90 8.07 -11.63 -1.82
N PHE A 91 7.18 -10.94 -1.11
CA PHE A 91 5.74 -10.89 -1.40
C PHE A 91 5.46 -10.21 -2.75
N ILE A 92 6.07 -9.04 -3.00
CA ILE A 92 5.95 -8.34 -4.29
C ILE A 92 6.49 -9.21 -5.42
N SER A 93 7.64 -9.85 -5.23
CA SER A 93 8.21 -10.77 -6.22
C SER A 93 7.30 -11.95 -6.54
N GLN A 94 6.47 -12.40 -5.59
CA GLN A 94 5.60 -13.55 -5.76
C GLN A 94 4.24 -13.18 -6.37
N PHE A 95 3.64 -12.07 -5.94
CA PHE A 95 2.27 -11.71 -6.28
C PHE A 95 2.15 -10.51 -7.21
N GLY A 96 3.24 -9.75 -7.41
CA GLY A 96 3.26 -8.53 -8.22
C GLY A 96 2.74 -7.28 -7.49
N TYR A 97 2.37 -7.39 -6.21
CA TYR A 97 1.89 -6.28 -5.38
C TYR A 97 2.29 -6.45 -3.91
N SER A 98 2.16 -5.40 -3.10
CA SER A 98 2.63 -5.38 -1.71
C SER A 98 1.65 -6.06 -0.73
N PRO A 99 2.14 -6.58 0.42
CA PRO A 99 1.27 -7.10 1.50
C PRO A 99 0.28 -6.06 2.02
N VAL A 100 0.72 -4.81 2.05
CA VAL A 100 -0.10 -3.64 2.39
C VAL A 100 -1.32 -3.54 1.46
N LEU A 101 -1.09 -3.64 0.16
CA LEU A 101 -2.16 -3.60 -0.83
C LEU A 101 -3.16 -4.75 -0.62
N LEU A 102 -2.65 -5.95 -0.32
CA LEU A 102 -3.53 -7.10 -0.04
C LEU A 102 -4.43 -6.87 1.19
N ARG A 103 -3.89 -6.26 2.25
CA ARG A 103 -4.66 -5.93 3.44
C ARG A 103 -5.74 -4.88 3.18
N ALA A 104 -5.43 -3.89 2.34
CA ALA A 104 -6.38 -2.87 1.91
C ALA A 104 -7.55 -3.44 1.09
N PHE A 105 -7.39 -4.63 0.48
CA PHE A 105 -8.49 -5.36 -0.15
C PHE A 105 -9.41 -6.06 0.88
N HIS A 106 -8.88 -6.59 1.99
CA HIS A 106 -9.68 -7.39 2.93
C HIS A 106 -10.34 -6.63 4.08
N ILE A 107 -9.79 -5.50 4.56
CA ILE A 107 -10.48 -4.66 5.57
C ILE A 107 -11.91 -4.29 5.12
N ARG A 108 -12.22 -4.40 3.82
CA ARG A 108 -13.58 -4.22 3.30
C ARG A 108 -14.44 -5.48 3.24
N ASP A 109 -13.92 -6.70 3.15
CA ASP A 109 -14.75 -7.91 3.07
C ASP A 109 -15.49 -8.22 4.38
N VAL A 110 -14.91 -7.83 5.52
CA VAL A 110 -15.52 -7.95 6.85
C VAL A 110 -16.56 -6.83 7.11
N SER A 111 -16.38 -5.65 6.51
CA SER A 111 -17.34 -4.54 6.60
C SER A 111 -18.56 -4.72 5.67
N LEU A 112 -18.43 -5.58 4.65
CA LEU A 112 -19.47 -5.89 3.66
C LEU A 112 -20.67 -6.69 4.19
N LYS A 113 -20.66 -7.17 5.45
CA LYS A 113 -21.82 -7.84 6.06
C LYS A 113 -22.79 -6.91 6.80
N GLY A 114 -22.48 -5.62 6.93
CA GLY A 114 -23.21 -4.70 7.80
C GLY A 114 -24.06 -3.65 7.09
N GLU A 115 -23.45 -2.76 6.31
CA GLU A 115 -24.11 -1.52 5.87
C GLU A 115 -23.69 -1.08 4.46
N ALA A 116 -24.57 -0.34 3.81
CA ALA A 116 -24.64 -0.09 2.38
C ALA A 116 -23.34 0.44 1.74
N MET A 117 -22.88 -0.29 0.72
CA MET A 117 -22.22 0.11 -0.52
C MET A 117 -21.40 1.43 -0.51
N GLY A 118 -20.07 1.31 -0.48
CA GLY A 118 -19.14 2.37 -0.87
C GLY A 118 -18.00 1.84 -1.74
N LEU A 119 -18.13 1.96 -3.08
CA LEU A 119 -17.08 1.66 -4.07
C LEU A 119 -15.90 2.67 -4.04
N SER A 120 -15.98 3.68 -3.18
CA SER A 120 -15.06 4.84 -3.13
C SER A 120 -14.03 4.74 -2.00
N ILE A 121 -12.90 5.43 -2.13
CA ILE A 121 -11.94 5.67 -1.03
C ILE A 121 -12.62 6.52 0.06
N LYS A 122 -12.26 6.40 1.35
CA LYS A 122 -12.88 7.25 2.39
C LYS A 122 -12.84 8.73 1.97
N GLN A 123 -14.02 9.37 1.91
CA GLN A 123 -14.17 10.79 1.64
C GLN A 123 -14.52 11.47 2.96
N THR A 124 -13.74 12.47 3.36
CA THR A 124 -14.09 13.30 4.51
C THR A 124 -15.17 14.29 4.08
N GLU A 125 -16.08 14.62 5.00
CA GLU A 125 -17.06 15.68 4.78
C GLU A 125 -16.33 17.02 4.54
N LEU A 126 -16.93 17.85 3.67
CA LEU A 126 -16.49 19.21 3.41
C LEU A 126 -16.63 20.06 4.68
N ASN A 127 -15.74 21.03 4.86
CA ASN A 127 -15.69 22.00 5.96
C ASN A 127 -15.27 21.46 7.34
N LYS A 128 -14.70 20.26 7.43
CA LYS A 128 -14.08 19.79 8.68
C LYS A 128 -12.87 20.65 9.05
N LYS A 129 -12.70 20.88 10.35
CA LYS A 129 -11.54 21.63 10.85
C LYS A 129 -10.26 20.81 10.67
N PRO A 130 -9.08 21.46 10.48
CA PRO A 130 -7.81 20.75 10.37
C PRO A 130 -7.56 19.75 11.51
N GLU A 131 -7.93 20.10 12.74
CA GLU A 131 -7.75 19.24 13.92
C GLU A 131 -8.63 17.98 13.86
N GLU A 132 -9.84 18.10 13.30
CA GLU A 132 -10.77 16.98 13.12
C GLU A 132 -10.25 16.04 12.03
N LEU A 133 -9.76 16.58 10.92
CA LEU A 133 -9.12 15.80 9.86
C LEU A 133 -7.88 15.08 10.38
N PHE A 134 -7.06 15.76 11.17
CA PHE A 134 -5.87 15.15 11.77
C PHE A 134 -6.24 14.04 12.77
N ALA A 135 -7.31 14.19 13.54
CA ALA A 135 -7.83 13.13 14.39
C ALA A 135 -8.33 11.91 13.57
N ILE A 136 -8.98 12.15 12.43
CA ILE A 136 -9.38 11.08 11.50
C ILE A 136 -8.15 10.33 10.98
N LEU A 137 -7.10 11.05 10.57
CA LEU A 137 -5.85 10.44 10.12
C LEU A 137 -5.26 9.51 11.19
N LEU A 138 -5.18 9.97 12.44
CA LEU A 138 -4.68 9.16 13.56
C LEU A 138 -5.53 7.92 13.80
N ASN A 139 -6.86 8.05 13.71
CA ASN A 139 -7.77 6.92 13.86
C ASN A 139 -7.58 5.89 12.75
N ILE A 140 -7.43 6.33 11.49
CA ILE A 140 -7.20 5.41 10.36
C ILE A 140 -5.86 4.69 10.50
N LEU A 141 -4.79 5.40 10.86
CA LEU A 141 -3.48 4.77 11.12
C LEU A 141 -3.57 3.71 12.22
N LYS A 142 -4.34 3.98 13.28
CA LYS A 142 -4.59 3.05 14.38
C LYS A 142 -5.46 1.85 13.96
N GLU A 143 -6.57 2.08 13.26
CA GLU A 143 -7.46 1.03 12.72
C GLU A 143 -6.71 0.11 11.77
N ASN A 144 -5.85 0.69 10.93
CA ASN A 144 -4.99 -0.05 10.03
C ASN A 144 -3.80 -0.66 10.76
N GLY A 145 -3.55 -0.40 12.04
CA GLY A 145 -2.38 -0.93 12.74
C GLY A 145 -1.06 -0.59 12.05
N THR A 146 -1.00 0.55 11.35
CA THR A 146 0.22 1.08 10.76
C THR A 146 1.12 1.49 11.92
N GLU A 147 2.38 1.06 11.95
CA GLU A 147 3.33 1.57 12.92
C GLU A 147 3.65 3.03 12.60
N TYR A 148 3.50 3.93 13.56
CA TYR A 148 3.78 5.35 13.35
C TYR A 148 4.38 6.01 14.59
N GLU A 149 5.24 6.99 14.36
CA GLU A 149 5.83 7.83 15.42
C GLU A 149 4.91 9.03 15.67
N ALA A 150 4.03 8.94 16.68
CA ALA A 150 3.00 9.95 16.94
C ALA A 150 3.56 11.37 17.11
N GLU A 151 4.69 11.51 17.79
CA GLU A 151 5.35 12.82 18.00
C GLU A 151 5.89 13.40 16.69
N LYS A 152 6.56 12.58 15.89
CA LYS A 152 7.07 12.98 14.56
C LYS A 152 5.94 13.42 13.63
N LEU A 153 4.82 12.69 13.61
CA LEU A 153 3.65 13.05 12.82
C LEU A 153 3.02 14.38 13.28
N ARG A 154 2.89 14.58 14.60
CA ARG A 154 2.39 15.85 15.17
C ARG A 154 3.32 17.02 14.84
N ASN A 155 4.63 16.81 14.90
CA ASN A 155 5.63 17.82 14.57
C ASN A 155 5.57 18.18 13.07
N LEU A 156 5.41 17.20 12.19
CA LEU A 156 5.22 17.45 10.76
C LEU A 156 3.90 18.18 10.48
N TYR A 157 2.81 17.78 11.13
CA TYR A 157 1.53 18.48 11.05
C TYR A 157 1.64 19.94 11.46
N ALA A 158 2.32 20.23 12.58
CA ALA A 158 2.52 21.60 13.03
C ALA A 158 3.33 22.43 12.02
N LYS A 159 4.41 21.87 11.47
CA LYS A 159 5.24 22.52 10.43
C LYS A 159 4.43 22.78 9.16
N ALA A 160 3.67 21.80 8.69
CA ALA A 160 2.82 21.95 7.51
C ALA A 160 1.72 23.00 7.73
N SER A 161 1.08 22.99 8.91
CA SER A 161 0.07 23.99 9.29
C SER A 161 0.65 25.40 9.32
N GLN A 162 1.86 25.55 9.86
CA GLN A 162 2.58 26.83 9.88
C GLN A 162 2.96 27.30 8.47
N TYR A 163 3.45 26.39 7.62
CA TYR A 163 3.80 26.70 6.23
C TYR A 163 2.59 27.22 5.44
N HIS A 164 1.44 26.57 5.62
CA HIS A 164 0.19 26.93 4.97
C HIS A 164 -0.64 27.97 5.74
N TYR A 165 -0.07 28.62 6.76
CA TYR A 165 -0.77 29.65 7.53
C TYR A 165 -1.23 30.80 6.62
N ASN A 166 -2.48 31.24 6.79
CA ASN A 166 -3.16 32.24 5.93
C ASN A 166 -3.31 31.85 4.45
N GLN A 167 -2.98 30.63 4.04
CA GLN A 167 -3.28 30.13 2.70
C GLN A 167 -4.67 29.51 2.68
N LYS A 168 -5.44 29.79 1.62
CA LYS A 168 -6.79 29.25 1.44
C LYS A 168 -6.86 28.39 0.18
N ARG A 169 -7.64 27.31 0.23
CA ARG A 169 -8.06 26.55 -0.96
C ARG A 169 -9.05 27.38 -1.76
N TYR A 170 -9.26 26.99 -3.02
CA TYR A 170 -10.34 27.53 -3.84
C TYR A 170 -11.74 27.34 -3.23
N SER A 171 -11.93 26.31 -2.39
CA SER A 171 -13.17 26.11 -1.61
C SER A 171 -13.38 27.11 -0.47
N GLY A 172 -12.35 27.89 -0.10
CA GLY A 172 -12.35 28.79 1.06
C GLY A 172 -11.85 28.16 2.37
N GLU A 173 -11.60 26.85 2.37
CA GLU A 173 -10.99 26.13 3.50
C GLU A 173 -9.52 26.52 3.68
N GLU A 174 -8.95 26.25 4.86
CA GLU A 174 -7.51 26.40 5.11
C GLU A 174 -6.72 25.43 4.22
N TYR A 175 -5.61 25.89 3.62
CA TYR A 175 -4.88 25.07 2.64
C TYR A 175 -4.41 23.72 3.23
N ILE A 176 -4.07 23.70 4.52
CA ILE A 176 -3.65 22.50 5.24
C ILE A 176 -4.69 21.37 5.18
N THR A 177 -5.99 21.65 4.98
CA THR A 177 -7.00 20.59 4.85
C THR A 177 -6.71 19.66 3.68
N HIS A 178 -6.08 20.14 2.61
CA HIS A 178 -5.73 19.31 1.46
C HIS A 178 -4.62 18.31 1.74
N PRO A 179 -3.41 18.70 2.21
CA PRO A 179 -2.38 17.73 2.58
C PRO A 179 -2.81 16.72 3.65
N ILE A 180 -3.65 17.13 4.62
CA ILE A 180 -4.21 16.17 5.59
C ILE A 180 -5.11 15.15 4.88
N ASN A 181 -5.98 15.59 3.97
CA ASN A 181 -6.85 14.68 3.22
C ASN A 181 -6.08 13.76 2.28
N VAL A 182 -5.01 14.23 1.66
CA VAL A 182 -4.09 13.38 0.89
C VAL A 182 -3.47 12.32 1.81
N SER A 183 -3.07 12.69 3.01
CA SER A 183 -2.54 11.76 4.02
C SER A 183 -3.59 10.74 4.49
N ILE A 184 -4.86 11.16 4.63
CA ILE A 184 -5.98 10.27 4.96
C ILE A 184 -6.20 9.25 3.86
N ILE A 185 -6.19 9.67 2.59
CA ILE A 185 -6.30 8.78 1.43
C ILE A 185 -5.16 7.76 1.45
N LEU A 186 -3.91 8.22 1.62
CA LEU A 186 -2.75 7.32 1.70
C LEU A 186 -2.86 6.33 2.86
N ALA A 187 -3.29 6.78 4.03
CA ALA A 187 -3.52 5.93 5.18
C ALA A 187 -4.64 4.91 4.92
N ASP A 188 -5.76 5.31 4.29
CA ASP A 188 -6.87 4.42 3.89
C ASP A 188 -6.45 3.38 2.85
N MET A 189 -5.54 3.76 1.94
CA MET A 189 -4.87 2.87 0.98
C MET A 189 -3.84 1.94 1.65
N GLY A 190 -3.57 2.13 2.95
CA GLY A 190 -2.66 1.32 3.75
C GLY A 190 -1.19 1.74 3.66
N ALA A 191 -0.86 2.87 3.04
CA ALA A 191 0.52 3.30 2.83
C ALA A 191 1.35 3.32 4.13
N ASP A 192 2.67 3.12 3.98
CA ASP A 192 3.60 3.19 5.11
C ASP A 192 3.65 4.60 5.75
N PHE A 193 4.19 4.66 6.95
CA PHE A 193 4.22 5.89 7.74
C PHE A 193 4.96 7.03 7.04
N GLU A 194 6.08 6.74 6.38
CA GLU A 194 6.87 7.72 5.65
C GLU A 194 6.12 8.26 4.43
N THR A 195 5.36 7.43 3.73
CA THR A 195 4.52 7.85 2.61
C THR A 195 3.38 8.74 3.07
N VAL A 196 2.72 8.40 4.18
CA VAL A 196 1.70 9.25 4.81
C VAL A 196 2.30 10.60 5.22
N CYS A 197 3.50 10.60 5.81
CA CYS A 197 4.23 11.83 6.15
C CYS A 197 4.58 12.66 4.91
N ALA A 198 5.00 12.02 3.81
CA ALA A 198 5.26 12.70 2.54
C ALA A 198 3.99 13.36 2.00
N GLY A 199 2.85 12.66 2.03
CA GLY A 199 1.55 13.22 1.66
C GLY A 199 1.16 14.46 2.48
N LEU A 200 1.50 14.50 3.77
CA LEU A 200 1.19 15.63 4.65
C LEU A 200 1.95 16.91 4.31
N ILE A 201 3.10 16.78 3.65
CA ILE A 201 4.01 17.90 3.36
C ILE A 201 4.32 18.05 1.86
N HIS A 202 3.63 17.32 0.99
CA HIS A 202 3.98 17.23 -0.44
C HIS A 202 3.94 18.58 -1.18
N ASP A 203 3.11 19.51 -0.70
CA ASP A 203 2.95 20.87 -1.20
C ASP A 203 3.72 21.93 -0.37
N ALA A 204 4.47 21.50 0.65
CA ALA A 204 5.30 22.35 1.50
C ALA A 204 6.78 22.23 1.11
N VAL A 205 7.10 22.70 -0.10
CA VAL A 205 8.40 22.45 -0.79
C VAL A 205 9.64 22.97 -0.07
N ASP A 206 9.50 23.96 0.82
CA ASP A 206 10.62 24.52 1.57
C ASP A 206 10.87 23.83 2.92
N LEU A 207 10.04 22.84 3.30
CA LEU A 207 10.25 22.09 4.53
C LEU A 207 11.41 21.11 4.37
N GLU A 208 12.48 21.35 5.12
CA GLU A 208 13.60 20.42 5.19
C GLU A 208 13.17 19.11 5.87
N VAL A 209 13.25 18.03 5.09
CA VAL A 209 13.09 16.66 5.55
C VAL A 209 14.22 15.79 5.04
N GLY A 210 14.58 14.79 5.85
CA GLY A 210 15.65 13.84 5.54
C GLY A 210 15.15 12.41 5.44
N GLY A 211 16.03 11.51 5.00
CA GLY A 211 15.77 10.08 4.91
C GLY A 211 14.65 9.75 3.92
N ARG A 212 13.92 8.67 4.21
CA ARG A 212 12.95 8.06 3.29
C ARG A 212 11.82 9.00 2.86
N ILE A 213 11.39 9.93 3.72
CA ILE A 213 10.35 10.93 3.36
C ILE A 213 10.84 11.82 2.21
N LYS A 214 12.11 12.22 2.24
CA LYS A 214 12.70 13.04 1.17
C LYS A 214 12.74 12.27 -0.15
N ASP A 215 13.18 11.01 -0.14
CA ASP A 215 13.24 10.18 -1.35
C ASP A 215 11.86 10.04 -2.02
N ILE A 216 10.81 9.89 -1.20
CA ILE A 216 9.42 9.79 -1.67
C ILE A 216 8.96 11.12 -2.30
N LEU A 217 9.29 12.25 -1.68
CA LEU A 217 8.97 13.58 -2.21
C LEU A 217 9.71 13.86 -3.51
N ASP A 218 11.00 13.51 -3.60
CA ASP A 218 11.80 13.68 -4.81
C ASP A 218 11.20 12.87 -5.97
N ALA A 219 10.80 11.61 -5.71
CA ALA A 219 10.11 10.78 -6.70
C ALA A 219 8.73 11.33 -7.09
N PHE A 220 7.97 11.87 -6.14
CA PHE A 220 6.70 12.56 -6.41
C PHE A 220 6.91 13.78 -7.31
N GLN A 221 7.92 14.60 -7.05
CA GLN A 221 8.24 15.78 -7.86
C GLN A 221 8.77 15.40 -9.25
N GLU A 222 9.56 14.33 -9.35
CA GLU A 222 9.99 13.76 -10.64
C GLU A 222 8.78 13.30 -11.45
N PHE A 223 7.83 12.61 -10.82
CA PHE A 223 6.59 12.19 -11.47
C PHE A 223 5.79 13.39 -11.99
N LYS A 224 5.63 14.46 -11.19
CA LYS A 224 4.94 15.68 -11.65
C LYS A 224 5.60 16.32 -12.88
N LYS A 225 6.93 16.18 -13.03
CA LYS A 225 7.69 16.73 -14.16
C LYS A 225 7.68 15.83 -15.39
N THR A 226 7.74 14.51 -15.21
CA THR A 226 8.05 13.56 -16.29
C THR A 226 6.92 12.58 -16.61
N GLY A 227 5.95 12.43 -15.71
CA GLY A 227 4.93 11.37 -15.75
C GLY A 227 5.48 9.97 -15.50
N LYS A 228 6.74 9.82 -15.07
CA LYS A 228 7.38 8.55 -14.76
C LYS A 228 7.69 8.47 -13.27
N CYS A 229 7.51 7.28 -12.69
CA CYS A 229 7.82 7.03 -11.28
C CYS A 229 9.08 6.18 -11.17
N THR A 230 10.05 6.66 -10.41
CA THR A 230 11.25 5.93 -9.96
C THR A 230 11.02 5.22 -8.63
N ASP A 231 10.00 5.65 -7.87
CA ASP A 231 9.56 5.07 -6.61
C ASP A 231 8.03 4.93 -6.58
N ASP A 232 7.55 3.76 -6.17
CA ASP A 232 6.11 3.48 -6.08
C ASP A 232 5.42 4.31 -4.99
N ASN A 233 6.11 4.66 -3.90
CA ASN A 233 5.55 5.49 -2.84
C ASN A 233 5.32 6.94 -3.33
N GLY A 234 6.22 7.48 -4.16
CA GLY A 234 6.02 8.78 -4.80
C GLY A 234 4.83 8.78 -5.77
N ALA A 235 4.62 7.64 -6.45
CA ALA A 235 3.45 7.43 -7.30
C ALA A 235 2.14 7.41 -6.48
N LEU A 236 2.14 6.76 -5.31
CA LEU A 236 0.99 6.74 -4.40
C LEU A 236 0.62 8.14 -3.93
N VAL A 237 1.61 8.97 -3.57
CA VAL A 237 1.37 10.38 -3.21
C VAL A 237 0.72 11.13 -4.39
N ALA A 238 1.21 10.94 -5.61
CA ALA A 238 0.64 11.56 -6.80
C ALA A 238 -0.80 11.12 -7.09
N LEU A 239 -1.09 9.84 -6.88
CA LEU A 239 -2.43 9.29 -7.04
C LEU A 239 -3.40 9.83 -5.99
N ALA A 240 -2.99 9.89 -4.72
CA ALA A 240 -3.79 10.43 -3.63
C ALA A 240 -4.06 11.93 -3.79
N ASP A 241 -3.04 12.71 -4.17
CA ASP A 241 -3.17 14.12 -4.53
C ASP A 241 -4.16 14.30 -5.69
N ARG A 242 -4.00 13.53 -6.77
CA ARG A 242 -4.91 13.62 -7.92
C ARG A 242 -6.34 13.27 -7.55
N LEU A 243 -6.55 12.23 -6.75
CA LEU A 243 -7.89 11.85 -6.31
C LEU A 243 -8.55 12.98 -5.51
N HIS A 244 -7.84 13.57 -4.56
CA HIS A 244 -8.36 14.70 -3.80
C HIS A 244 -8.73 15.87 -4.72
N ASN A 245 -7.83 16.21 -5.65
CA ASN A 245 -8.06 17.29 -6.60
C ASN A 245 -9.28 17.05 -7.50
N MET A 246 -9.53 15.80 -7.93
CA MET A 246 -10.71 15.45 -8.70
C MET A 246 -11.99 15.49 -7.85
N ARG A 247 -11.92 15.12 -6.56
CA ARG A 247 -13.06 15.25 -5.62
C ARG A 247 -13.45 16.70 -5.34
N THR A 248 -12.51 17.63 -5.42
CA THR A 248 -12.73 19.06 -5.17
C THR A 248 -12.69 19.91 -6.44
N ILE A 249 -12.86 19.30 -7.61
CA ILE A 249 -12.71 19.98 -8.90
C ILE A 249 -13.72 21.11 -9.10
N GLU A 250 -14.93 20.98 -8.56
CA GLU A 250 -16.00 21.97 -8.70
C GLU A 250 -15.67 23.34 -8.08
N PHE A 251 -14.69 23.40 -7.16
CA PHE A 251 -14.26 24.64 -6.54
C PHE A 251 -13.23 25.41 -7.38
N VAL A 252 -12.57 24.77 -8.36
CA VAL A 252 -11.60 25.44 -9.23
C VAL A 252 -12.26 25.96 -10.51
N ASP A 253 -11.54 26.80 -11.26
CA ASP A 253 -12.03 27.41 -12.50
C ASP A 253 -12.56 26.33 -13.50
N PRO A 254 -13.85 26.41 -13.92
CA PRO A 254 -14.48 25.48 -14.86
C PRO A 254 -13.73 25.29 -16.18
N SER A 255 -13.02 26.31 -16.65
CA SER A 255 -12.21 26.22 -17.87
C SER A 255 -11.07 25.19 -17.76
N THR A 256 -10.67 24.83 -16.54
CA THR A 256 -9.60 23.86 -16.29
C THR A 256 -10.10 22.42 -16.12
N TRP A 257 -11.41 22.20 -15.96
CA TRP A 257 -11.97 20.90 -15.59
C TRP A 257 -11.69 19.82 -16.63
N LYS A 258 -11.99 20.13 -17.91
CA LYS A 258 -11.78 19.20 -19.01
C LYS A 258 -10.32 18.75 -19.11
N LYS A 259 -9.38 19.69 -19.05
CA LYS A 259 -7.94 19.39 -19.10
C LYS A 259 -7.51 18.48 -17.95
N ARG A 260 -7.97 18.75 -16.72
CA ARG A 260 -7.66 17.93 -15.54
C ARG A 260 -8.25 16.52 -15.64
N ALA A 261 -9.46 16.39 -16.17
CA ALA A 261 -10.09 15.10 -16.42
C ALA A 261 -9.35 14.29 -17.51
N GLU A 262 -8.97 14.93 -18.64
CA GLU A 262 -8.18 14.29 -19.70
C GLU A 262 -6.82 13.81 -19.18
N GLU A 263 -6.13 14.63 -18.39
CA GLU A 263 -4.87 14.26 -17.73
C GLU A 263 -5.04 13.06 -16.80
N THR A 264 -6.13 13.05 -16.02
CA THR A 264 -6.45 11.97 -15.08
C THR A 264 -6.66 10.64 -15.80
N VAL A 265 -7.44 10.62 -16.87
CA VAL A 265 -7.67 9.41 -17.68
C VAL A 265 -6.39 8.96 -18.39
N ARG A 266 -5.58 9.90 -18.90
CA ARG A 266 -4.40 9.55 -19.70
C ARG A 266 -3.19 9.11 -18.86
N ILE A 267 -3.01 9.68 -17.68
CA ILE A 267 -1.79 9.49 -16.87
C ILE A 267 -2.10 8.71 -15.60
N PHE A 268 -3.07 9.19 -14.81
CA PHE A 268 -3.30 8.69 -13.45
C PHE A 268 -4.09 7.40 -13.42
N SER A 269 -5.05 7.20 -14.34
CA SER A 269 -5.88 6.00 -14.37
C SER A 269 -5.09 4.74 -14.79
N PRO A 270 -4.18 4.80 -15.79
CA PRO A 270 -3.24 3.72 -16.08
C PRO A 270 -2.25 3.47 -14.93
N LEU A 271 -1.82 4.53 -14.24
CA LEU A 271 -0.94 4.41 -13.09
C LEU A 271 -1.66 3.71 -11.92
N ALA A 272 -2.90 4.09 -11.61
CA ALA A 272 -3.75 3.41 -10.63
C ALA A 272 -3.96 1.93 -10.99
N ALA A 273 -4.17 1.63 -12.28
CA ALA A 273 -4.27 0.24 -12.77
C ALA A 273 -2.98 -0.56 -12.54
N LYS A 274 -1.81 0.05 -12.75
CA LYS A 274 -0.50 -0.57 -12.50
C LYS A 274 -0.34 -0.96 -11.02
N TYR A 275 -0.87 -0.15 -10.11
CA TYR A 275 -0.87 -0.44 -8.67
C TYR A 275 -2.04 -1.30 -8.21
N ALA A 276 -2.79 -1.90 -9.14
CA ALA A 276 -3.93 -2.79 -8.91
C ALA A 276 -5.05 -2.19 -8.02
N ASP A 277 -5.11 -0.87 -7.86
CA ASP A 277 -6.19 -0.22 -7.14
C ASP A 277 -7.36 0.08 -8.10
N LEU A 278 -8.18 -0.96 -8.31
CA LEU A 278 -9.38 -0.88 -9.15
C LEU A 278 -10.40 0.15 -8.65
N ARG A 279 -10.40 0.48 -7.35
CA ARG A 279 -11.33 1.47 -6.76
C ARG A 279 -10.85 2.88 -7.02
N LEU A 280 -9.58 3.17 -6.73
CA LEU A 280 -8.95 4.44 -7.06
C LEU A 280 -9.10 4.73 -8.54
N ARG A 281 -8.81 3.74 -9.39
CA ARG A 281 -9.02 3.87 -10.84
C ARG A 281 -10.49 4.15 -11.16
N ALA A 282 -11.42 3.33 -10.69
CA ALA A 282 -12.83 3.50 -11.00
C ALA A 282 -13.33 4.89 -10.56
N GLU A 283 -12.92 5.36 -9.38
CA GLU A 283 -13.29 6.67 -8.89
C GLU A 283 -12.65 7.81 -9.70
N LEU A 284 -11.37 7.70 -10.06
CA LEU A 284 -10.71 8.67 -10.94
C LEU A 284 -11.37 8.70 -12.33
N ASP A 285 -11.70 7.54 -12.89
CA ASP A 285 -12.40 7.38 -14.17
C ASP A 285 -13.80 8.02 -14.09
N ASP A 286 -14.60 7.68 -13.06
CA ASP A 286 -15.95 8.21 -12.85
C ASP A 286 -15.96 9.73 -12.65
N LEU A 287 -15.07 10.26 -11.81
CA LEU A 287 -14.92 11.71 -11.62
C LEU A 287 -14.49 12.39 -12.91
N SER A 288 -13.61 11.77 -13.69
CA SER A 288 -13.16 12.34 -14.96
C SER A 288 -14.27 12.34 -16.00
N PHE A 289 -15.01 11.24 -16.17
CA PHE A 289 -16.05 11.13 -17.19
C PHE A 289 -17.17 12.15 -17.02
N LYS A 290 -17.55 12.49 -15.78
CA LYS A 290 -18.51 13.58 -15.50
C LYS A 290 -18.13 14.90 -16.20
N HIS A 291 -16.84 15.22 -16.28
CA HIS A 291 -16.34 16.46 -16.86
C HIS A 291 -15.82 16.33 -18.31
N LEU A 292 -15.85 15.12 -18.88
CA LEU A 292 -15.53 14.86 -20.29
C LEU A 292 -16.78 14.70 -21.15
N SER A 293 -17.90 14.28 -20.56
CA SER A 293 -19.20 14.11 -21.23
C SER A 293 -20.09 15.36 -21.19
N SER A 294 -19.56 16.47 -20.65
CA SER A 294 -20.22 17.78 -20.54
C SER A 294 -19.81 18.74 -21.65
#